data_AF-A0A813EBX3-F1
#
_entry.id   AF-A0A813EBX3-F1
#
_cell.length_a   1.000
_cell.length_b   1.000
_cell.length_c   1.000
_cell.angle_alpha   90.00
_cell.angle_beta   90.00
_cell.angle_gamma   90.00
#
_symmetry.space_group_name_H-M   'P 1'
#
loop_
_entity.id
_entity.type
_entity.pdbx_description
1 polymer ?
#
loop_
_entity_poly.entity_id
_entity_poly.type
_entity_poly.pdbx_seq_one_letter_code
_entity_poly.pdbx_strand_id
1 'polypeptide(L)'
;MPLMSAPFDCTAGVDNWVKGWSEKKMEWCCRNFSVGCKSYNCNDEYATWVTSWEVDKKEWCCVHDGRGCGEHAAPLHVAVSFPYDCDAGLANFVAGWSEPKKEWCCKNQEKGCMLTASTSRELETFDCNAGFFGWNVSWNGERQEWCCQHFSRGCPEESSTVSN
;
A
#
# COMPACT_ATOMS: atom_id res chain seq x y z
N MET A 1 43.70 -26.84 17.31
CA MET A 1 42.36 -26.22 17.13
C MET A 1 42.61 -24.71 17.08
N PRO A 2 42.44 -24.00 15.95
CA PRO A 2 42.78 -22.59 15.91
C PRO A 2 41.72 -21.82 16.70
N LEU A 3 42.16 -21.20 17.79
CA LEU A 3 41.44 -20.18 18.52
C LEU A 3 41.14 -19.05 17.53
N MET A 4 39.87 -18.89 17.15
CA MET A 4 39.41 -17.74 16.39
C MET A 4 39.73 -16.51 17.22
N SER A 5 40.83 -15.81 16.92
CA SER A 5 41.19 -14.61 17.64
C SER A 5 40.13 -13.57 17.36
N ALA A 6 39.52 -13.06 18.42
CA ALA A 6 38.70 -11.87 18.37
C ALA A 6 39.43 -10.78 17.56
N PRO A 7 38.83 -10.21 16.50
CA PRO A 7 39.45 -9.13 15.74
C PRO A 7 39.67 -7.86 16.57
N PHE A 8 39.00 -7.74 17.72
CA PHE A 8 39.13 -6.61 18.63
C PHE A 8 39.23 -7.08 20.09
N ASP A 9 40.14 -6.47 20.86
CA ASP A 9 40.28 -6.71 22.30
C ASP A 9 39.38 -5.77 23.10
N CYS A 10 38.27 -6.29 23.63
CA CYS A 10 37.26 -5.54 24.39
C CYS A 10 37.68 -5.17 25.81
N THR A 11 38.86 -5.58 26.26
CA THR A 11 39.40 -5.23 27.59
C THR A 11 40.43 -4.11 27.50
N ALA A 12 41.11 -3.98 26.36
CA ALA A 12 42.11 -2.94 26.13
C ALA A 12 41.48 -1.53 26.08
N GLY A 13 41.77 -0.71 27.10
CA GLY A 13 41.29 0.67 27.19
C GLY A 13 39.79 0.75 27.50
N VAL A 14 39.22 -0.26 28.16
CA VAL A 14 37.79 -0.28 28.54
C VAL A 14 37.43 0.85 29.49
N ASP A 15 38.35 1.42 30.27
CA ASP A 15 38.06 2.51 31.22
C ASP A 15 37.75 3.85 30.55
N ASN A 16 38.25 4.08 29.34
CA ASN A 16 37.99 5.29 28.55
C ASN A 16 37.59 4.94 27.11
N TRP A 17 36.84 3.84 26.98
CA TRP A 17 36.44 3.27 25.71
C TRP A 17 35.66 4.26 24.83
N VAL A 18 34.87 5.15 25.44
CA VAL A 18 34.06 6.16 24.73
C VAL A 18 34.92 7.09 23.85
N LYS A 19 36.12 7.45 24.32
CA LYS A 19 37.05 8.32 23.58
C LYS A 19 38.17 7.55 22.88
N GLY A 20 38.47 6.35 23.34
CA GLY A 20 39.64 5.57 22.91
C GLY A 20 39.33 4.44 21.93
N TRP A 21 38.07 4.01 21.81
CA TRP A 21 37.71 2.94 20.88
C TRP A 21 37.22 3.50 19.55
N SER A 22 37.53 2.78 18.47
CA SER A 22 36.90 3.01 17.18
C SER A 22 35.45 2.49 17.19
N GLU A 23 34.58 3.09 16.38
CA GLU A 23 33.17 2.66 16.26
C GLU A 23 33.03 1.16 15.99
N LYS A 24 33.89 0.61 15.12
CA LYS A 24 33.92 -0.83 14.80
C LYS A 24 34.27 -1.69 16.02
N LYS A 25 35.20 -1.23 16.86
CA LYS A 25 35.57 -1.91 18.10
C LYS A 25 34.43 -1.85 19.10
N MET A 26 33.79 -0.69 19.26
CA MET A 26 32.62 -0.49 20.12
C MET A 26 31.46 -1.39 19.70
N GLU A 27 31.12 -1.42 18.42
CA GLU A 27 30.02 -2.25 17.91
C GLU A 27 30.32 -3.75 18.05
N TRP A 28 31.53 -4.19 17.71
CA TRP A 28 31.90 -5.59 17.81
C TRP A 28 31.94 -6.06 19.27
N CYS A 29 32.51 -5.26 20.17
CA CYS A 29 32.57 -5.58 21.59
C CYS A 29 31.21 -5.50 22.26
N CYS A 30 30.36 -4.56 21.87
CA CYS A 30 28.99 -4.47 22.34
C CYS A 30 28.17 -5.70 21.89
N ARG A 31 28.27 -6.10 20.62
CA ARG A 31 27.51 -7.23 20.05
C ARG A 31 27.91 -8.58 20.64
N ASN A 32 29.19 -8.82 20.84
CA ASN A 32 29.70 -10.15 21.25
C ASN A 32 29.90 -10.28 22.76
N PHE A 33 30.30 -9.21 23.45
CA PHE A 33 30.66 -9.23 24.86
C PHE A 33 29.82 -8.28 25.72
N SER A 34 28.96 -7.45 25.12
CA SER A 34 28.18 -6.42 25.83
C SER A 34 29.05 -5.44 26.64
N VAL A 35 30.28 -5.21 26.20
CA VAL A 35 31.23 -4.28 26.82
C VAL A 35 31.44 -3.09 25.90
N GLY A 36 31.46 -1.87 26.47
CA GLY A 36 31.65 -0.64 25.70
C GLY A 36 30.52 -0.35 24.73
N CYS A 37 29.27 -0.61 25.15
CA CYS A 37 28.08 -0.22 24.41
C CYS A 37 27.79 1.26 24.65
N LYS A 38 27.58 2.03 23.58
CA LYS A 38 27.03 3.40 23.62
C LYS A 38 25.62 3.32 24.22
N SER A 39 25.55 3.44 25.54
CA SER A 39 24.31 3.44 26.30
C SER A 39 23.85 4.89 26.40
N TYR A 40 23.00 5.30 25.48
CA TYR A 40 22.37 6.60 25.58
C TYR A 40 21.19 6.48 26.54
N ASN A 41 21.25 7.18 27.66
CA ASN A 41 20.10 7.30 28.53
C ASN A 41 19.12 8.29 27.91
N CYS A 42 18.03 7.78 27.34
CA CYS A 42 17.03 8.56 26.63
C CYS A 42 16.09 9.35 27.54
N ASN A 43 16.20 9.20 28.85
CA ASN A 43 15.48 10.02 29.83
C ASN A 43 16.34 11.15 30.41
N ASP A 44 17.65 11.07 30.22
CA ASP A 44 18.60 12.04 30.74
C ASP A 44 18.50 13.35 29.95
N GLU A 45 18.14 14.43 30.65
CA GLU A 45 17.86 15.76 30.09
C GLU A 45 16.79 15.76 28.99
N TYR A 46 15.84 14.82 29.06
CA TYR A 46 14.77 14.70 28.07
C TYR A 46 13.93 15.98 27.95
N ALA A 47 13.85 16.84 28.98
CA ALA A 47 13.08 18.08 28.90
C ALA A 47 13.65 19.09 27.89
N THR A 48 14.98 19.10 27.68
CA THR A 48 15.70 20.02 26.79
C THR A 48 16.43 19.28 25.68
N TRP A 49 16.03 18.05 25.40
CA TRP A 49 16.74 17.12 24.52
C TRP A 49 17.01 17.68 23.12
N VAL A 50 16.11 18.53 22.61
CA VAL A 50 16.23 19.17 21.29
C VAL A 50 17.53 19.97 21.16
N THR A 51 17.98 20.63 22.23
CA THR A 51 19.19 21.45 22.23
C THR A 51 20.36 20.79 22.96
N SER A 52 20.07 19.99 23.99
CA SER A 52 21.08 19.39 24.88
C SER A 52 21.64 18.07 24.36
N TRP A 53 20.87 17.28 23.60
CA TRP A 53 21.37 16.01 23.10
C TRP A 53 22.24 16.20 21.87
N GLU A 54 23.38 15.52 21.87
CA GLU A 54 24.22 15.33 20.69
C GLU A 54 23.46 14.53 19.61
N VAL A 55 23.84 14.71 18.34
CA VAL A 55 23.18 14.10 17.18
C VAL A 55 23.06 12.59 17.35
N ASP A 56 24.15 11.93 17.76
CA ASP A 56 24.16 10.50 17.94
C ASP A 56 23.25 10.01 19.08
N LYS A 57 23.06 10.80 20.15
CA LYS A 57 22.15 10.49 21.27
C LYS A 57 20.70 10.58 20.80
N LYS A 58 20.37 11.59 19.97
CA LYS A 58 19.05 11.76 19.36
C LYS A 58 18.71 10.61 18.42
N GLU A 59 19.60 10.28 17.50
CA GLU A 59 19.36 9.19 16.53
C GLU A 59 19.21 7.84 17.23
N TRP A 60 20.12 7.52 18.16
CA TRP A 60 20.06 6.24 18.86
C TRP A 60 18.80 6.12 19.72
N CYS A 61 18.46 7.14 20.50
CA CYS A 61 17.25 7.13 21.32
C CYS A 61 15.98 7.12 20.48
N CYS A 62 16.00 7.73 19.30
CA CYS A 62 14.86 7.69 18.39
C CYS A 62 14.64 6.28 17.83
N VAL A 63 15.70 5.59 17.41
CA VAL A 63 15.62 4.25 16.82
C VAL A 63 15.35 3.17 17.87
N HIS A 64 15.99 3.23 19.03
CA HIS A 64 15.96 2.16 20.02
C HIS A 64 14.92 2.34 21.13
N ASP A 65 14.61 3.57 21.50
CA ASP A 65 13.71 3.89 22.63
C ASP A 65 12.48 4.71 22.19
N GLY A 66 12.43 5.16 20.92
CA GLY A 66 11.35 5.97 20.38
C GLY A 66 11.28 7.39 20.95
N ARG A 67 12.36 7.88 21.57
CA ARG A 67 12.42 9.18 22.24
C ARG A 67 13.45 10.11 21.61
N GLY A 68 13.16 11.40 21.63
CA GLY A 68 14.07 12.42 21.09
C GLY A 68 14.21 12.36 19.57
N CYS A 69 13.14 11.91 18.90
CA CYS A 69 12.96 12.10 17.48
C CYS A 69 12.59 13.57 17.24
N GLY A 70 13.34 14.28 16.38
CA GLY A 70 12.98 15.63 15.93
C GLY A 70 11.56 15.67 15.39
N GLU A 71 10.99 16.85 15.16
CA GLU A 71 9.75 17.01 14.38
C GLU A 71 9.85 16.40 12.96
N HIS A 72 11.02 15.88 12.57
CA HIS A 72 11.29 15.20 11.30
C HIS A 72 11.60 13.69 11.46
N ALA A 73 11.42 13.13 12.66
CA ALA A 73 11.60 11.70 12.91
C ALA A 73 10.29 11.04 13.40
N ALA A 74 9.17 11.45 12.81
CA ALA A 74 8.10 10.49 12.54
C ALA A 74 8.28 9.99 11.10
N PRO A 75 8.76 8.75 10.94
CA PRO A 75 7.93 7.84 10.18
C PRO A 75 7.84 6.49 10.90
N LEU A 76 7.43 6.47 12.18
CA LEU A 76 7.04 5.21 12.83
C LEU A 76 5.55 4.89 12.73
N HIS A 77 4.79 5.74 12.06
CA HIS A 77 3.84 5.29 11.07
C HIS A 77 4.07 6.25 9.91
N VAL A 78 4.59 5.78 8.78
CA VAL A 78 3.85 6.17 7.57
C VAL A 78 2.49 5.57 7.86
N ALA A 79 1.63 6.36 8.51
CA ALA A 79 0.25 6.32 8.13
C ALA A 79 0.42 6.58 6.65
N VAL A 80 0.37 5.50 5.89
CA VAL A 80 -0.09 5.64 4.55
C VAL A 80 -1.51 6.08 4.85
N SER A 81 -1.68 7.37 5.11
CA SER A 81 -2.82 8.11 4.66
C SER A 81 -2.72 7.94 3.16
N PHE A 82 -3.05 6.71 2.73
CA PHE A 82 -3.80 6.52 1.54
C PHE A 82 -4.82 7.63 1.63
N PRO A 83 -4.87 8.53 0.63
CA PRO A 83 -5.64 9.77 0.72
C PRO A 83 -7.12 9.56 1.07
N TYR A 84 -7.55 8.30 1.12
CA TYR A 84 -8.88 7.81 1.34
C TYR A 84 -8.89 6.68 2.39
N ASP A 85 -9.56 6.94 3.52
CA ASP A 85 -9.96 5.91 4.49
C ASP A 85 -11.24 5.21 4.01
N CYS A 86 -11.12 3.95 3.60
CA CYS A 86 -12.21 3.15 3.02
C CYS A 86 -13.19 2.57 4.04
N ASP A 87 -12.92 2.72 5.34
CA ASP A 87 -13.82 2.28 6.42
C ASP A 87 -14.69 3.46 6.92
N ALA A 88 -14.17 4.68 6.81
CA ALA A 88 -14.89 5.91 7.16
C ALA A 88 -16.14 6.12 6.27
N GLY A 89 -17.31 5.88 6.85
CA GLY A 89 -18.60 6.11 6.19
C GLY A 89 -18.98 5.05 5.15
N LEU A 90 -18.39 3.85 5.21
CA LEU A 90 -18.67 2.75 4.27
C LEU A 90 -20.18 2.44 4.16
N ALA A 91 -20.94 2.53 5.26
CA ALA A 91 -22.39 2.26 5.25
C ALA A 91 -23.20 3.17 4.32
N ASN A 92 -22.71 4.39 4.05
CA ASN A 92 -23.35 5.38 3.16
C ASN A 92 -22.37 5.89 2.10
N PHE A 93 -21.42 5.05 1.69
CA PHE A 93 -20.34 5.44 0.78
C PHE A 93 -20.84 6.04 -0.54
N VAL A 94 -22.02 5.58 -0.99
CA VAL A 94 -22.75 6.06 -2.18
C VAL A 94 -22.92 7.58 -2.17
N ALA A 95 -23.37 8.15 -1.05
CA ALA A 95 -23.62 9.58 -0.90
C ALA A 95 -22.48 10.31 -0.15
N GLY A 96 -21.73 9.59 0.69
CA GLY A 96 -20.73 10.15 1.59
C GLY A 96 -19.29 10.15 1.07
N TRP A 97 -18.99 9.39 0.00
CA TRP A 97 -17.63 9.37 -0.58
C TRP A 97 -17.57 10.18 -1.88
N SER A 98 -16.44 10.87 -2.05
CA SER A 98 -16.06 11.46 -3.32
C SER A 98 -15.79 10.37 -4.38
N GLU A 99 -15.99 10.67 -5.66
CA GLU A 99 -15.68 9.78 -6.78
C GLU A 99 -14.26 9.18 -6.73
N PRO A 100 -13.18 9.97 -6.52
CA PRO A 100 -11.83 9.41 -6.43
C PRO A 100 -11.63 8.51 -5.20
N LYS A 101 -12.37 8.74 -4.10
CA LYS A 101 -12.37 7.87 -2.93
C LYS A 101 -13.00 6.51 -3.25
N LYS A 102 -14.11 6.50 -4.00
CA LYS A 102 -14.80 5.28 -4.44
C LYS A 102 -13.92 4.43 -5.36
N GLU A 103 -13.32 5.04 -6.38
CA GLU A 103 -12.43 4.33 -7.31
C GLU A 103 -11.20 3.77 -6.62
N TRP A 104 -10.55 4.58 -5.78
CA TRP A 104 -9.35 4.18 -5.08
C TRP A 104 -9.62 3.06 -4.09
N CYS A 105 -10.67 3.19 -3.27
CA CYS A 105 -11.06 2.16 -2.31
C CYS A 105 -11.52 0.86 -2.97
N CYS A 106 -12.17 0.95 -4.12
CA CYS A 106 -12.56 -0.21 -4.90
C CYS A 106 -11.35 -0.94 -5.50
N LYS A 107 -10.40 -0.20 -6.08
CA LYS A 107 -9.21 -0.79 -6.74
C LYS A 107 -8.18 -1.36 -5.76
N ASN A 108 -8.00 -0.71 -4.62
CA ASN A 108 -6.94 -1.04 -3.67
C ASN A 108 -7.41 -1.91 -2.50
N GLN A 109 -8.69 -1.83 -2.11
CA GLN A 109 -9.23 -2.52 -0.95
C GLN A 109 -10.56 -3.25 -1.23
N GLU A 110 -11.05 -3.24 -2.46
CA GLU A 110 -12.31 -3.90 -2.87
C GLU A 110 -13.54 -3.45 -2.04
N LYS A 111 -13.46 -2.27 -1.43
CA LYS A 111 -14.50 -1.69 -0.55
C LYS A 111 -15.17 -0.51 -1.23
N GLY A 112 -16.50 -0.40 -1.07
CA GLY A 112 -17.27 0.72 -1.63
C GLY A 112 -17.17 0.80 -3.15
N CYS A 113 -17.00 -0.34 -3.82
CA CYS A 113 -17.25 -0.46 -5.24
C CYS A 113 -18.74 -0.20 -5.46
N MET A 114 -19.07 0.94 -6.06
CA MET A 114 -20.34 1.03 -6.76
C MET A 114 -20.26 0.00 -7.88
N LEU A 115 -21.09 -1.03 -7.84
CA LEU A 115 -21.45 -1.77 -9.05
C LEU A 115 -22.30 -0.86 -9.94
N THR A 116 -21.83 0.34 -10.27
CA THR A 116 -22.30 1.01 -11.47
C THR A 116 -21.62 0.26 -12.60
N ALA A 117 -22.34 -0.78 -13.06
CA ALA A 117 -22.20 -1.38 -14.36
C ALA A 117 -20.79 -1.26 -14.93
N SER A 118 -19.92 -2.21 -14.57
CA SER A 118 -18.80 -2.53 -15.43
C SER A 118 -19.37 -2.81 -16.81
N THR A 119 -19.27 -1.82 -17.68
CA THR A 119 -19.22 -1.91 -19.14
C THR A 119 -18.06 -2.84 -19.50
N SER A 120 -18.23 -4.13 -19.23
CA SER A 120 -17.35 -5.23 -19.67
C SER A 120 -17.96 -6.61 -19.40
N ARG A 121 -19.29 -6.75 -19.50
CA ARG A 121 -19.91 -8.02 -19.93
C ARG A 121 -21.15 -7.77 -20.79
N GLU A 122 -21.01 -6.90 -21.78
CA GLU A 122 -21.97 -6.74 -22.88
C GLU A 122 -21.76 -7.79 -23.99
N LEU A 123 -21.20 -8.95 -23.64
CA LEU A 123 -20.85 -9.97 -24.62
C LEU A 123 -20.92 -11.39 -24.08
N GLU A 124 -21.78 -11.64 -23.10
CA GLU A 124 -22.24 -13.02 -22.89
C GLU A 124 -23.76 -13.07 -22.92
N THR A 125 -24.23 -13.61 -24.05
CA THR A 125 -25.56 -14.18 -24.28
C THR A 125 -26.67 -13.22 -24.69
N PHE A 126 -26.49 -12.53 -25.83
CA PHE A 126 -27.66 -12.25 -26.68
C PHE A 126 -28.23 -13.59 -27.17
N ASP A 127 -29.17 -14.16 -26.41
CA ASP A 127 -29.86 -15.40 -26.79
C ASP A 127 -30.79 -15.12 -27.98
N CYS A 128 -30.36 -15.45 -29.19
CA CYS A 128 -31.15 -15.26 -30.42
C CYS A 128 -32.40 -16.14 -30.51
N ASN A 129 -32.66 -17.01 -29.52
CA ASN A 129 -33.89 -17.81 -29.42
C ASN A 129 -34.91 -17.17 -28.48
N ALA A 130 -34.48 -16.39 -27.49
CA ALA A 130 -35.37 -15.76 -26.52
C ALA A 130 -36.20 -14.64 -27.17
N GLY A 131 -37.51 -14.86 -27.30
CA GLY A 131 -38.42 -13.88 -27.92
C GLY A 131 -38.29 -13.79 -29.45
N PHE A 132 -37.75 -14.82 -30.11
CA PHE A 132 -37.60 -14.87 -31.57
C PHE A 132 -38.92 -14.62 -32.32
N PHE A 133 -40.07 -15.08 -31.82
CA PHE A 133 -41.36 -14.89 -32.51
C PHE A 133 -41.87 -13.44 -32.55
N GLY A 134 -41.30 -12.55 -31.72
CA GLY A 134 -41.61 -11.12 -31.69
C GLY A 134 -40.36 -10.25 -31.80
N TRP A 135 -39.31 -10.77 -32.43
CA TRP A 135 -37.97 -10.19 -32.45
C TRP A 135 -37.94 -8.73 -32.91
N ASN A 136 -38.77 -8.37 -33.89
CA ASN A 136 -38.87 -7.02 -34.46
C ASN A 136 -39.25 -5.96 -33.40
N VAL A 137 -40.09 -6.34 -32.43
CA VAL A 137 -40.55 -5.45 -31.34
C VAL A 137 -39.78 -5.68 -30.04
N SER A 138 -39.30 -6.89 -29.83
CA SER A 138 -38.72 -7.35 -28.55
C SER A 138 -37.20 -7.22 -28.49
N TRP A 139 -36.52 -7.11 -29.64
CA TRP A 139 -35.06 -6.96 -29.71
C TRP A 139 -34.69 -5.51 -29.96
N ASN A 140 -33.66 -5.03 -29.27
CA ASN A 140 -33.03 -3.75 -29.59
C ASN A 140 -32.20 -3.87 -30.89
N GLY A 141 -31.90 -2.75 -31.55
CA GLY A 141 -31.19 -2.76 -32.85
C GLY A 141 -29.85 -3.51 -32.83
N GLU A 142 -29.14 -3.42 -31.71
CA GLU A 142 -27.85 -4.08 -31.51
C GLU A 142 -27.96 -5.62 -31.44
N ARG A 143 -28.98 -6.15 -30.75
CA ARG A 143 -29.30 -7.58 -30.72
C ARG A 143 -29.77 -8.09 -32.08
N GLN A 144 -30.50 -7.28 -32.85
CA GLN A 144 -30.95 -7.64 -34.19
C GLN A 144 -29.76 -7.79 -35.15
N GLU A 145 -28.85 -6.83 -35.16
CA GLU A 145 -27.67 -6.86 -36.02
C GLU A 145 -26.74 -8.02 -35.67
N TRP A 146 -26.48 -8.21 -34.37
CA TRP A 146 -25.61 -9.29 -33.90
C TRP A 146 -26.20 -10.69 -34.19
N CYS A 147 -27.49 -10.91 -33.91
CA CYS A 147 -28.16 -12.18 -34.20
C CYS A 147 -28.34 -12.44 -35.71
N CYS A 148 -28.48 -11.39 -36.53
CA CYS A 148 -28.53 -11.50 -37.97
C CYS A 148 -27.16 -11.88 -38.57
N GLN A 149 -26.08 -11.25 -38.09
CA GLN A 149 -24.72 -11.47 -38.58
C GLN A 149 -24.14 -12.83 -38.15
N HIS A 150 -24.38 -13.27 -36.91
CA HIS A 150 -23.77 -14.48 -36.36
C HIS A 150 -24.67 -15.73 -36.38
N PHE A 151 -25.99 -15.57 -36.30
CA PHE A 151 -26.95 -16.67 -36.21
C PHE A 151 -28.01 -16.66 -37.32
N SER A 152 -27.97 -15.69 -38.24
CA SER A 152 -28.94 -15.50 -39.33
C SER A 152 -30.40 -15.48 -38.86
N ARG A 153 -30.65 -14.89 -37.70
CA ARG A 153 -31.98 -14.82 -37.06
C ARG A 153 -32.35 -13.39 -36.75
N GLY A 154 -33.61 -13.04 -37.06
CA GLY A 154 -34.19 -11.73 -36.74
C GLY A 154 -33.62 -10.58 -37.56
N CYS A 155 -33.49 -10.77 -38.88
CA CYS A 155 -33.10 -9.72 -39.81
C CYS A 155 -34.35 -8.95 -40.30
N PRO A 156 -34.34 -7.61 -40.33
CA PRO A 156 -35.41 -6.82 -40.94
C PRO A 156 -35.46 -7.07 -42.44
N GLU A 157 -36.66 -7.32 -42.98
CA GLU A 157 -36.89 -7.54 -44.42
C GLU A 157 -36.55 -6.30 -45.27
N GLU A 158 -36.34 -5.14 -44.65
CA GLU A 158 -35.83 -3.89 -45.25
C GLU A 158 -34.31 -3.90 -45.49
N SER A 159 -33.71 -5.08 -45.69
CA SER A 159 -32.38 -5.24 -46.32
C SER A 159 -32.39 -6.29 -47.43
N SER A 160 -33.57 -6.62 -47.96
CA SER A 160 -33.73 -7.49 -49.14
C SER A 160 -34.30 -6.70 -50.32
N THR A 161 -33.65 -5.60 -50.69
CA THR A 161 -33.83 -4.99 -52.02
C THR A 161 -32.48 -4.68 -52.68
N VAL A 162 -32.09 -5.63 -53.55
CA VAL A 162 -31.33 -5.46 -54.80
C VAL A 162 -29.89 -4.94 -54.70
N SER A 163 -28.94 -5.84 -54.93
CA SER A 163 -27.80 -5.52 -55.78
C SER A 163 -27.76 -6.53 -56.91
N ASN A 164 -27.98 -6.00 -58.12
CA ASN A 164 -27.67 -6.62 -59.40
C ASN A 164 -26.18 -7.03 -59.47
#